data_AF-A0A962ZGG5-F1
#
_entry.id   AF-A0A962ZGG5-F1
#
_cell.length_a   1.000
_cell.length_b   1.000
_cell.length_c   1.000
_cell.angle_alpha   90.00
_cell.angle_beta   90.00
_cell.angle_gamma   90.00
#
_symmetry.space_group_name_H-M   'P 1'
#
loop_
_entity.id
_entity.type
_entity.pdbx_description
1 polymer ?
#
loop_
_entity_poly.entity_id
_entity_poly.type
_entity_poly.pdbx_seq_one_letter_code
_entity_poly.pdbx_strand_id
1 'polypeptide(L)'
;MISNEVGVFTNHELQALYNTLVERGIASFIDALYVGALIEEKDMKDILAAMERSDERAIILAYSNLLDGSKNHLRAFVSVIEAQDLVYEAQVLDPDEVSLILESEEH
;
A
#
# COMPACT_ATOMS: atom_id res chain seq x y z
N MET A 1 -3.75 25.41 6.78
CA MET A 1 -4.50 25.22 5.51
C MET A 1 -4.03 23.91 4.91
N ILE A 2 -4.95 23.11 4.37
CA ILE A 2 -4.60 21.93 3.57
C ILE A 2 -4.19 22.46 2.18
N SER A 3 -3.02 22.07 1.69
CA SER A 3 -2.58 22.40 0.33
C SER A 3 -3.16 21.37 -0.66
N ASN A 4 -3.55 21.82 -1.85
CA ASN A 4 -3.95 20.93 -2.95
C ASN A 4 -2.79 20.63 -3.92
N GLU A 5 -1.58 21.08 -3.56
CA GLU A 5 -0.37 20.79 -4.31
C GLU A 5 0.04 19.32 -4.13
N VAL A 6 0.35 18.65 -5.24
CA VAL A 6 0.81 17.26 -5.21
C VAL A 6 2.09 17.17 -4.38
N GLY A 7 2.14 16.20 -3.47
CA GLY A 7 3.33 15.96 -2.66
C GLY A 7 3.48 16.86 -1.44
N VAL A 8 2.47 17.67 -1.11
CA VAL A 8 2.49 18.53 0.09
C VAL A 8 1.55 17.99 1.15
N PHE A 9 2.11 17.56 2.28
CA PHE A 9 1.38 17.00 3.42
C PHE A 9 1.59 17.84 4.68
N THR A 10 0.52 18.08 5.44
CA THR A 10 0.62 18.76 6.75
C THR A 10 1.23 17.86 7.83
N ASN A 11 1.08 16.54 7.69
CA ASN A 11 1.73 15.58 8.57
C ASN A 11 3.19 15.41 8.14
N HIS A 12 4.12 15.75 9.02
CA HIS A 12 5.56 15.70 8.75
C HIS A 12 6.09 14.29 8.46
N GLU A 13 5.49 13.26 9.08
CA GLU A 13 5.86 11.87 8.82
C GLU A 13 5.42 11.46 7.40
N LEU A 14 4.20 11.83 6.99
CA LEU A 14 3.73 11.59 5.63
C LEU A 14 4.52 12.40 4.59
N GLN A 15 4.92 13.63 4.91
CA GLN A 15 5.78 14.42 4.02
C GLN A 15 7.15 13.76 3.83
N ALA A 16 7.76 13.27 4.91
CA ALA A 16 9.05 12.58 4.85
C ALA A 16 8.93 11.25 4.09
N LEU A 17 7.85 10.50 4.33
CA LEU A 17 7.56 9.27 3.61
C LEU A 17 7.38 9.54 2.12
N TYR A 18 6.59 10.54 1.73
CA TYR A 18 6.41 10.94 0.34
C TYR A 18 7.76 11.24 -0.33
N ASN A 19 8.57 12.11 0.27
CA ASN A 19 9.88 12.49 -0.30
C ASN A 19 10.77 11.26 -0.51
N THR A 20 10.81 10.35 0.47
CA THR A 20 11.60 9.12 0.41
C THR A 20 11.12 8.18 -0.70
N LEU A 21 9.81 7.98 -0.79
CA LEU A 21 9.21 7.07 -1.76
C LEU A 21 9.33 7.61 -3.20
N VAL A 22 9.21 8.92 -3.39
CA VAL A 22 9.43 9.55 -4.69
C VAL A 22 10.88 9.42 -5.11
N GLU A 23 11.84 9.73 -4.23
CA GLU A 23 13.27 9.59 -4.52
C GLU A 23 13.64 8.15 -4.92
N ARG A 24 13.08 7.15 -4.22
CA ARG A 24 13.24 5.74 -4.61
C ARG A 24 12.59 5.44 -5.96
N GLY A 25 11.33 5.85 -6.15
CA GLY A 25 10.54 5.49 -7.33
C GLY A 25 11.06 6.11 -8.64
N ILE A 26 11.70 7.28 -8.59
CA ILE A 26 12.29 7.89 -9.80
C ILE A 26 13.58 7.21 -10.26
N ALA A 27 14.18 6.34 -9.43
CA ALA A 27 15.43 5.68 -9.76
C ALA A 27 15.29 4.70 -10.94
N SER A 28 14.19 3.95 -11.00
CA SER A 28 13.89 3.05 -12.11
C SER A 28 12.42 2.65 -12.18
N PHE A 29 12.00 2.08 -13.31
CA PHE A 29 10.67 1.49 -13.47
C PHE A 29 10.40 0.41 -12.41
N ILE A 30 11.39 -0.46 -12.14
CA ILE A 30 11.26 -1.51 -11.13
C ILE A 30 11.13 -0.91 -9.73
N ASP A 31 11.95 0.09 -9.39
CA ASP A 31 11.86 0.76 -8.09
C ASP A 31 10.50 1.43 -7.89
N ALA A 32 9.91 2.01 -8.95
CA ALA A 32 8.56 2.57 -8.89
C ALA A 32 7.50 1.50 -8.57
N LEU A 33 7.62 0.29 -9.13
CA LEU A 33 6.69 -0.81 -8.83
C LEU A 33 6.84 -1.26 -7.37
N TYR A 34 8.06 -1.42 -6.86
CA TYR A 34 8.30 -1.77 -5.45
C TYR A 34 7.82 -0.67 -4.49
N VAL A 35 7.93 0.61 -4.88
CA VAL A 35 7.34 1.72 -4.12
C VAL A 35 5.82 1.63 -4.10
N GLY A 36 5.18 1.32 -5.22
CA GLY A 36 3.73 1.10 -5.28
C GLY A 36 3.28 -0.03 -4.36
N ALA A 37 3.91 -1.20 -4.45
CA ALA A 37 3.61 -2.34 -3.58
C ALA A 37 3.84 -2.03 -2.08
N LEU A 38 4.91 -1.29 -1.76
CA LEU A 38 5.20 -0.85 -0.39
C LEU A 38 4.09 0.05 0.18
N ILE A 39 3.55 0.95 -0.63
CA ILE A 39 2.44 1.83 -0.20
C ILE A 39 1.21 0.99 0.13
N GLU A 40 0.87 0.01 -0.70
CA GLU A 40 -0.32 -0.82 -0.46
C GLU A 40 -0.18 -1.70 0.79
N GLU A 41 1.00 -2.26 1.06
CA GLU A 41 1.24 -2.97 2.33
C GLU A 41 1.14 -2.04 3.55
N LYS A 42 1.65 -0.81 3.43
CA LYS A 42 1.56 0.20 4.49
C LYS A 42 0.12 0.63 4.73
N ASP A 43 -0.66 0.84 3.68
CA ASP A 43 -2.07 1.19 3.74
C ASP A 43 -2.87 0.09 4.43
N MET A 44 -2.69 -1.18 4.05
CA MET A 44 -3.37 -2.31 4.71
C MET A 44 -3.08 -2.36 6.21
N LYS A 45 -1.82 -2.19 6.61
CA LYS A 45 -1.41 -2.15 8.03
C LYS A 45 -2.10 -1.01 8.78
N ASP A 46 -2.15 0.18 8.20
CA ASP A 46 -2.74 1.35 8.84
C ASP A 46 -4.28 1.29 8.89
N ILE A 47 -4.91 0.74 7.85
CA ILE A 47 -6.36 0.49 7.78
C ILE A 47 -6.77 -0.53 8.85
N LEU A 48 -6.08 -1.66 8.97
CA LEU A 48 -6.36 -2.66 10.00
C LEU A 48 -6.24 -2.06 11.41
N ALA A 49 -5.17 -1.32 11.66
CA ALA A 49 -4.99 -0.61 12.94
C ALA A 49 -6.09 0.45 13.18
N ALA A 50 -6.64 1.08 12.13
CA ALA A 50 -7.73 2.03 12.25
C ALA A 50 -9.09 1.36 12.51
N MET A 51 -9.33 0.18 11.92
CA MET A 51 -10.51 -0.64 12.19
C MET A 51 -10.55 -1.08 13.66
N GLU A 52 -9.43 -1.48 14.24
CA GLU A 52 -9.34 -1.86 15.67
C GLU A 52 -9.71 -0.73 16.65
N ARG A 53 -9.70 0.53 16.18
CA ARG A 53 -10.00 1.72 17.01
C ARG A 53 -11.44 2.21 16.87
N SER A 54 -12.30 1.51 16.12
CA SER A 54 -13.66 1.97 15.84
C SER A 54 -14.67 0.82 15.84
N ASP A 55 -15.75 0.97 16.60
CA ASP A 55 -16.90 0.05 16.54
C ASP A 55 -18.03 0.56 15.62
N GLU A 56 -17.87 1.75 15.03
CA GLU A 56 -18.88 2.33 14.13
C GLU A 56 -18.94 1.55 12.82
N ARG A 57 -20.07 0.87 12.59
CA ARG A 57 -20.30 0.00 11.44
C ARG A 57 -20.05 0.71 10.10
N ALA A 58 -20.42 1.97 9.98
CA ALA A 58 -20.20 2.72 8.74
C ALA A 58 -18.70 2.92 8.44
N ILE A 59 -17.89 3.18 9.48
CA ILE A 59 -16.45 3.34 9.37
C ILE A 59 -15.79 2.00 9.03
N ILE A 60 -16.19 0.93 9.71
CA ILE A 60 -15.69 -0.43 9.45
C ILE A 60 -15.98 -0.87 8.01
N LEU A 61 -17.17 -0.57 7.48
CA LEU A 61 -17.50 -0.88 6.09
C LEU A 61 -16.63 -0.09 5.10
N ALA A 62 -16.40 1.20 5.37
CA ALA A 62 -15.53 2.01 4.52
C ALA A 62 -14.09 1.48 4.51
N TYR A 63 -13.54 1.15 5.68
CA TYR A 63 -12.20 0.58 5.80
C TYR A 63 -12.07 -0.81 5.19
N SER A 64 -13.07 -1.67 5.28
CA SER A 64 -13.07 -2.97 4.59
C SER A 64 -12.95 -2.80 3.08
N ASN A 65 -13.70 -1.88 2.49
CA ASN A 65 -13.62 -1.62 1.05
C ASN A 65 -12.26 -1.06 0.63
N LEU A 66 -11.65 -0.20 1.46
CA LEU A 66 -10.30 0.30 1.22
C LEU A 66 -9.26 -0.82 1.32
N LEU A 67 -9.39 -1.70 2.32
CA LEU A 67 -8.52 -2.85 2.51
C LEU A 67 -8.55 -3.77 1.28
N ASP A 68 -9.74 -4.06 0.74
CA ASP A 68 -9.88 -4.89 -0.45
C ASP A 68 -9.31 -4.21 -1.70
N GLY A 69 -9.47 -2.88 -1.81
CA GLY A 69 -8.80 -2.07 -2.83
C GLY A 69 -7.27 -2.19 -2.77
N SER A 70 -6.67 -2.04 -1.58
CA SER A 70 -5.22 -2.16 -1.40
C SER A 70 -4.69 -3.57 -1.70
N LYS A 71 -5.43 -4.62 -1.36
CA LYS A 71 -5.08 -6.00 -1.77
C LYS A 71 -5.04 -6.13 -3.30
N ASN A 72 -6.03 -5.57 -3.99
CA ASN A 72 -6.08 -5.62 -5.46
C ASN A 72 -4.93 -4.83 -6.10
N HIS A 73 -4.62 -3.65 -5.56
CA HIS A 73 -3.47 -2.87 -6.02
C HIS A 73 -2.13 -3.59 -5.77
N LEU A 74 -1.96 -4.22 -4.60
CA LEU A 74 -0.77 -5.01 -4.31
C LEU A 74 -0.60 -6.13 -5.34
N ARG A 75 -1.66 -6.90 -5.61
CA ARG A 75 -1.65 -7.93 -6.67
C ARG A 75 -1.27 -7.35 -8.02
N ALA A 76 -1.81 -6.19 -8.38
CA ALA A 76 -1.48 -5.54 -9.64
C ALA A 76 0.01 -5.18 -9.73
N PHE A 77 0.60 -4.54 -8.71
CA PHE A 77 2.03 -4.23 -8.68
C PHE A 77 2.89 -5.48 -8.74
N VAL A 78 2.59 -6.49 -7.90
CA VAL A 78 3.34 -7.74 -7.85
C VAL A 78 3.27 -8.48 -9.19
N SER A 79 2.11 -8.52 -9.84
CA SER A 79 1.96 -9.14 -11.16
C SER A 79 2.87 -8.52 -12.22
N VAL A 80 3.08 -7.20 -12.18
CA VAL A 80 3.99 -6.52 -13.11
C VAL A 80 5.44 -6.78 -12.76
N ILE A 81 5.79 -6.83 -11.46
CA ILE A 81 7.14 -7.18 -10.97
C ILE A 81 7.51 -8.59 -11.44
N GLU A 82 6.64 -9.57 -11.21
CA GLU A 82 6.87 -10.97 -11.57
C GLU A 82 6.90 -11.19 -13.08
N ALA A 83 6.17 -10.38 -13.86
CA ALA A 83 6.28 -10.36 -15.31
C ALA A 83 7.66 -9.86 -15.82
N GLN A 84 8.52 -9.31 -14.95
CA GLN A 84 9.91 -8.97 -15.25
C GLN A 84 10.90 -10.07 -14.78
N ASP A 85 10.41 -11.28 -14.51
CA ASP A 85 11.18 -12.42 -13.97
C ASP A 85 11.80 -12.14 -12.58
N LEU A 86 11.21 -11.22 -11.82
CA LEU A 86 11.59 -10.92 -10.44
C LEU A 86 10.65 -11.62 -9.45
N VAL A 87 11.13 -11.84 -8.22
CA VAL A 87 10.31 -12.34 -7.12
C VAL A 87 9.98 -11.16 -6.21
N TYR A 88 8.70 -10.97 -5.88
CA TYR A 88 8.31 -9.99 -4.89
C TYR A 88 8.52 -10.54 -3.47
N GLU A 89 9.10 -9.73 -2.60
CA GLU A 89 9.23 -10.02 -1.17
C GLU A 89 8.46 -8.96 -0.38
N ALA A 90 7.71 -9.40 0.63
CA ALA A 90 6.97 -8.53 1.54
C ALA A 90 7.90 -7.46 2.16
N GLN A 91 7.45 -6.21 2.16
CA GLN A 91 8.27 -5.08 2.64
C GLN A 91 7.86 -4.57 4.02
N VAL A 92 6.59 -4.78 4.43
CA VAL A 92 6.02 -4.25 5.68
C VAL A 92 5.17 -5.28 6.42
N LEU A 93 4.33 -6.03 5.70
CA LEU A 93 3.49 -7.08 6.25
C LEU A 93 4.28 -8.38 6.45
N ASP A 94 3.68 -9.33 7.16
CA ASP A 94 4.27 -10.65 7.30
C ASP A 94 4.31 -11.36 5.94
N PRO A 95 5.41 -12.06 5.58
CA PRO A 95 5.51 -12.76 4.29
C PRO A 95 4.40 -13.79 4.05
N ASP A 96 3.93 -14.47 5.09
CA ASP A 96 2.85 -15.45 4.96
C ASP A 96 1.51 -14.72 4.70
N GLU A 97 1.30 -13.56 5.33
CA GLU A 97 0.12 -12.72 5.08
C GLU A 97 0.10 -12.20 3.63
N VAL A 98 1.23 -11.72 3.12
CA VAL A 98 1.34 -11.27 1.73
C VAL A 98 1.10 -12.44 0.78
N SER A 99 1.66 -13.62 1.06
CA SER A 99 1.45 -14.82 0.24
C SER A 99 -0.05 -15.17 0.16
N LEU A 100 -0.76 -15.16 1.29
CA LEU A 100 -2.20 -15.40 1.32
C LEU A 100 -3.00 -14.35 0.53
N ILE A 101 -2.60 -13.08 0.59
CA ILE A 101 -3.23 -12.01 -0.20
C ILE A 101 -3.03 -12.28 -1.69
N LEU A 102 -1.82 -12.61 -2.12
CA LEU A 102 -1.50 -12.84 -3.53
C LEU A 102 -2.19 -14.09 -4.10
N GLU A 103 -2.41 -15.12 -3.29
CA GLU A 103 -3.05 -16.38 -3.69
C GLU A 103 -4.59 -16.34 -3.70
N SER A 104 -5.22 -15.43 -2.95
CA SER A 104 -6.68 -15.39 -2.87
C SER A 104 -7.33 -14.81 -4.13
N GLU A 105 -8.36 -15.47 -4.66
CA GLU A 105 -9.16 -14.96 -5.79
C GLU A 105 -9.98 -13.71 -5.41
N GLU A 106 -10.13 -12.76 -6.35
CA GLU A 106 -11.08 -11.65 -6.22
C GLU A 106 -12.50 -12.21 -5.97
N HIS A 107 -13.21 -11.69 -4.96
CA HIS A 107 -14.64 -11.97 -4.72
C HIS A 107 -15.49 -10.77 -5.10
#